data_AF-T1GLN6-F1
#
_entry.id   AF-T1GLN6-F1
#
_cell.length_a   1.000
_cell.length_b   1.000
_cell.length_c   1.000
_cell.angle_alpha   90.00
_cell.angle_beta   90.00
_cell.angle_gamma   90.00
#
_symmetry.space_group_name_H-M   'P 1'
#
loop_
_entity.id
_entity.type
_entity.pdbx_description
1 polymer ?
#
loop_
_entity_poly.entity_id
_entity_poly.type
_entity_poly.pdbx_seq_one_letter_code
_entity_poly.pdbx_strand_id
1 'polypeptide(L)'
;FIFRWNFSPFLCDLWNSLDVYFSTASIIHLCCISVDRYYAIVKPLKYPICMTKNVVAVMLLITWISPGLLSFLPIFSGWYTTSEHLEFVAQNPNDCIFVVNKPYCIISSSISFWIPCTIMIFTYLAIFREANRQEKQMAARVESTMIMISKY
;
A
#
# COMPACT_ATOMS: atom_id res chain seq x y z
N PHE A 1 26.36 -12.29 8.35
CA PHE A 1 25.76 -13.64 8.48
C PHE A 1 25.04 -13.95 7.18
N ILE A 2 25.66 -14.73 6.29
CA ILE A 2 25.01 -15.19 5.06
C ILE A 2 24.26 -16.47 5.43
N PHE A 3 22.92 -16.40 5.44
CA PHE A 3 22.08 -17.59 5.58
C PHE A 3 22.24 -18.39 4.29
N ARG A 4 22.84 -19.57 4.37
CA ARG A 4 23.00 -20.47 3.21
C ARG A 4 21.62 -20.92 2.74
N TRP A 5 21.33 -20.72 1.46
CA TRP A 5 20.12 -21.17 0.79
C TRP A 5 20.35 -22.59 0.27
N ASN A 6 19.73 -23.58 0.92
CA ASN A 6 19.90 -24.99 0.55
C ASN A 6 18.89 -25.47 -0.52
N PHE A 7 18.03 -24.57 -1.03
CA PHE A 7 17.04 -24.91 -2.05
C PHE A 7 17.50 -24.48 -3.44
N SER A 8 16.77 -24.90 -4.48
CA SER A 8 17.05 -24.50 -5.86
C SER A 8 17.07 -22.96 -6.01
N PRO A 9 17.92 -22.39 -6.87
CA PRO A 9 17.93 -20.96 -7.19
C PRO A 9 16.55 -20.43 -7.63
N PHE A 10 15.77 -21.26 -8.33
CA PHE A 10 14.39 -20.94 -8.69
C PHE A 10 13.51 -20.63 -7.45
N LEU A 11 13.71 -21.36 -6.36
CA LEU A 11 12.94 -21.15 -5.13
C LEU A 11 13.37 -19.86 -4.43
N CYS A 12 14.64 -19.45 -4.56
CA CYS A 12 15.11 -18.15 -4.07
C CYS A 12 14.43 -17.00 -4.83
N ASP A 13 14.38 -17.08 -6.17
CA ASP A 13 13.71 -16.07 -6.99
C ASP A 13 12.22 -15.99 -6.71
N LEU A 14 11.56 -17.14 -6.55
CA LEU A 14 10.15 -17.21 -6.16
C LEU A 14 9.92 -16.62 -4.77
N TRP A 15 10.78 -16.93 -3.80
CA TRP A 15 10.70 -16.39 -2.44
C TRP A 15 10.82 -14.86 -2.44
N ASN A 16 11.84 -14.32 -3.11
CA ASN A 16 12.04 -12.88 -3.22
C ASN A 16 10.86 -12.20 -3.94
N SER A 17 10.34 -12.83 -5.01
CA SER A 17 9.16 -12.33 -5.73
C SER A 17 7.94 -12.23 -4.82
N LEU A 18 7.68 -13.28 -4.04
CA LEU A 18 6.55 -13.35 -3.13
C LEU A 18 6.67 -12.35 -1.98
N ASP A 19 7.86 -12.18 -1.41
CA ASP A 19 8.11 -11.21 -0.33
C ASP A 19 7.78 -9.77 -0.79
N VAL A 20 8.29 -9.37 -1.96
CA VAL A 20 7.99 -8.06 -2.56
C VAL A 20 6.51 -7.94 -2.93
N TYR A 21 5.90 -9.02 -3.44
CA TYR A 21 4.49 -9.05 -3.81
C TYR A 21 3.58 -8.83 -2.60
N PHE A 22 3.75 -9.61 -1.53
CA PHE A 22 2.87 -9.54 -0.36
C PHE A 22 3.05 -8.23 0.42
N SER A 23 4.26 -7.72 0.53
CA SER A 23 4.52 -6.41 1.15
C SER A 23 3.84 -5.28 0.36
N THR A 24 3.99 -5.26 -0.96
CA THR A 24 3.37 -4.27 -1.86
C THR A 24 1.85 -4.39 -1.87
N ALA A 25 1.30 -5.61 -1.91
CA ALA A 25 -0.14 -5.84 -1.83
C ALA A 25 -0.72 -5.31 -0.51
N SER A 26 -0.05 -5.57 0.61
CA SER A 26 -0.50 -5.15 1.93
C SER A 26 -0.62 -3.62 2.05
N ILE A 27 0.40 -2.88 1.62
CA ILE A 27 0.38 -1.42 1.72
C ILE A 27 -0.59 -0.75 0.74
N ILE A 28 -0.74 -1.27 -0.48
CA ILE A 28 -1.77 -0.80 -1.42
C ILE A 28 -3.17 -1.08 -0.84
N HIS A 29 -3.38 -2.25 -0.24
CA HIS A 29 -4.65 -2.59 0.40
C HIS A 29 -4.97 -1.63 1.56
N LEU A 30 -3.99 -1.30 2.41
CA LEU A 30 -4.15 -0.31 3.48
C LEU A 30 -4.45 1.09 2.93
N CYS A 31 -3.80 1.48 1.83
CA CYS A 31 -4.08 2.73 1.13
C CYS A 31 -5.51 2.79 0.62
N CYS A 32 -5.99 1.72 -0.03
CA CYS A 32 -7.37 1.60 -0.48
C CYS A 32 -8.38 1.75 0.67
N ILE A 33 -8.16 1.07 1.80
CA ILE A 33 -8.99 1.21 3.01
C ILE A 33 -8.97 2.65 3.52
N SER A 34 -7.80 3.29 3.53
CA SER A 34 -7.66 4.67 3.99
C SER A 34 -8.45 5.66 3.13
N VAL A 35 -8.40 5.49 1.81
CA VAL A 35 -9.16 6.32 0.86
C VAL A 35 -10.67 6.09 1.02
N ASP A 36 -11.10 4.84 1.16
CA ASP A 36 -12.51 4.51 1.42
C ASP A 36 -13.04 5.23 2.68
N ARG A 37 -12.31 5.11 3.80
CA ARG A 37 -12.63 5.80 5.04
C ARG A 37 -12.62 7.32 4.92
N TYR A 38 -11.69 7.87 4.13
CA TYR A 38 -11.65 9.31 3.87
C TYR A 38 -12.95 9.78 3.21
N TYR A 39 -13.43 9.09 2.16
CA TYR A 39 -14.68 9.48 1.51
C TYR A 39 -15.89 9.31 2.43
N ALA A 40 -15.94 8.23 3.23
CA ALA A 40 -17.04 7.98 4.15
C ALA A 40 -17.15 9.04 5.26
N ILE A 41 -16.02 9.43 5.87
CA ILE A 41 -16.00 10.33 7.03
C ILE A 41 -15.99 11.80 6.61
N VAL A 42 -15.12 12.17 5.66
CA VAL A 42 -14.90 13.57 5.27
C VAL A 42 -15.98 14.06 4.30
N LYS A 43 -16.52 13.17 3.44
CA LYS A 43 -17.47 13.54 2.38
C LYS A 43 -18.69 12.59 2.33
N PRO A 44 -19.48 12.49 3.42
CA PRO A 44 -20.58 11.52 3.52
C PRO A 44 -21.62 11.65 2.40
N LEU A 45 -21.92 12.87 1.94
CA LEU A 45 -22.88 13.11 0.85
C LEU A 45 -22.37 12.70 -0.53
N LYS A 46 -21.04 12.71 -0.73
CA LYS A 46 -20.42 12.30 -2.00
C LYS A 46 -20.00 10.83 -2.01
N TYR A 47 -19.95 10.19 -0.83
CA TYR A 47 -19.59 8.79 -0.69
C TYR A 47 -20.40 7.84 -1.62
N PRO A 48 -21.75 7.84 -1.64
CA PRO A 48 -22.49 6.89 -2.49
C PRO A 48 -22.35 7.14 -4.00
N ILE A 49 -21.92 8.35 -4.39
CA ILE A 49 -21.71 8.75 -5.79
C ILE A 49 -20.31 8.36 -6.25
N CYS A 50 -19.29 8.56 -5.39
CA CYS A 50 -17.89 8.28 -5.71
C CYS A 50 -17.49 6.83 -5.43
N MET A 51 -17.97 6.23 -4.34
CA MET A 51 -17.63 4.87 -3.92
C MET A 51 -18.76 3.90 -4.25
N THR A 52 -18.78 3.46 -5.51
CA THR A 52 -19.70 2.41 -5.98
C THR A 52 -19.06 1.03 -5.83
N LYS A 53 -19.87 -0.03 -5.83
CA LYS A 53 -19.38 -1.42 -5.79
C LYS A 53 -18.36 -1.72 -6.90
N ASN A 54 -18.54 -1.11 -8.08
CA ASN A 54 -17.62 -1.26 -9.20
C ASN A 54 -16.25 -0.62 -8.92
N VAL A 55 -16.23 0.57 -8.30
CA VAL A 55 -14.97 1.23 -7.92
C VAL A 55 -14.21 0.40 -6.90
N VAL A 56 -14.90 -0.12 -5.87
CA VAL A 56 -14.28 -1.01 -4.87
C VAL A 56 -13.74 -2.28 -5.52
N ALA A 57 -14.49 -2.90 -6.43
CA ALA A 57 -14.03 -4.06 -7.19
C ALA A 57 -12.77 -3.74 -8.01
N VAL A 58 -12.72 -2.59 -8.69
CA VAL A 58 -11.53 -2.15 -9.43
C VAL A 58 -10.34 -1.91 -8.50
N MET A 59 -10.54 -1.28 -7.33
CA MET A 59 -9.48 -1.08 -6.34
C MET A 59 -8.90 -2.40 -5.83
N LEU A 60 -9.75 -3.39 -5.58
CA LEU A 60 -9.31 -4.73 -5.21
C LEU A 60 -8.51 -5.38 -6.35
N LEU A 61 -9.03 -5.35 -7.58
CA LEU A 61 -8.30 -5.89 -8.74
C LEU A 61 -6.92 -5.25 -8.91
N ILE A 62 -6.82 -3.92 -8.76
CA ILE A 62 -5.52 -3.22 -8.79
C ILE A 62 -4.61 -3.71 -7.67
N THR A 63 -5.13 -3.91 -6.46
CA THR A 63 -4.35 -4.36 -5.31
C THR A 63 -3.74 -5.74 -5.51
N TRP A 64 -4.39 -6.64 -6.26
CA TRP A 64 -3.85 -7.98 -6.55
C TRP A 64 -3.00 -8.01 -7.82
N ILE A 65 -3.41 -7.30 -8.87
CA ILE A 65 -2.73 -7.37 -10.17
C ILE A 65 -1.48 -6.50 -10.20
N SER A 66 -1.50 -5.30 -9.60
CA SER A 66 -0.36 -4.37 -9.70
C SER A 66 0.91 -4.87 -9.00
N PRO A 67 0.87 -5.46 -7.79
CA PRO A 67 2.07 -6.06 -7.19
C PRO A 67 2.54 -7.27 -8.01
N GLY A 68 1.60 -8.03 -8.58
CA GLY A 68 1.92 -9.16 -9.46
C GLY A 68 2.73 -8.70 -10.66
N LEU A 69 2.28 -7.65 -11.32
CA LEU A 69 2.95 -7.07 -12.48
C LEU A 69 4.31 -6.48 -12.12
N LEU A 70 4.41 -5.78 -10.98
CA LEU A 70 5.63 -5.14 -10.51
C LEU A 70 6.69 -6.13 -10.01
N SER A 71 6.28 -7.24 -9.39
CA SER A 71 7.22 -8.23 -8.85
C SER A 71 7.54 -9.32 -9.86
N PHE A 72 6.54 -9.91 -10.52
CA PHE A 72 6.77 -11.04 -11.41
C PHE A 72 7.40 -10.60 -12.74
N LEU A 73 6.97 -9.50 -13.38
CA LEU A 73 7.57 -9.13 -14.68
C LEU A 73 9.07 -8.88 -14.61
N PRO A 74 9.61 -8.06 -13.68
CA PRO A 74 11.04 -7.73 -13.67
C PRO A 74 11.93 -8.91 -13.28
N ILE A 75 11.40 -9.83 -12.46
CA ILE A 75 12.12 -11.02 -12.01
C ILE A 75 12.13 -12.08 -13.12
N PHE A 76 10.98 -12.39 -13.73
CA PHE A 76 10.93 -13.36 -14.83
C PHE A 76 11.55 -12.87 -16.14
N SER A 77 11.58 -11.56 -16.38
CA SER A 77 12.32 -10.98 -17.52
C SER A 77 13.82 -10.80 -17.26
N GLY A 78 14.27 -10.99 -16.01
CA GLY A 78 15.67 -10.78 -15.60
C GLY A 78 16.11 -9.31 -15.55
N TRP A 79 15.20 -8.35 -15.72
CA TRP A 79 15.52 -6.91 -15.78
C TRP A 79 15.74 -6.27 -14.41
N TYR A 80 15.37 -6.97 -13.32
CA TYR A 80 15.54 -6.46 -11.96
C TYR A 80 17.01 -6.25 -11.56
N THR A 81 17.96 -6.93 -12.22
CA THR A 81 19.38 -6.95 -11.85
C THR A 81 20.33 -6.86 -13.06
N THR A 82 21.62 -6.66 -12.82
CA THR A 82 22.66 -6.59 -13.88
C THR A 82 23.05 -8.00 -14.31
N SER A 83 23.44 -8.18 -15.57
CA SER A 83 23.99 -9.45 -16.08
C SER A 83 25.15 -10.01 -15.24
N GLU A 84 26.01 -9.14 -14.71
CA GLU A 84 27.12 -9.52 -13.80
C GLU A 84 26.63 -10.18 -12.50
N HIS A 85 25.52 -9.69 -11.94
CA HIS A 85 24.95 -10.28 -10.72
C HIS A 85 24.29 -11.62 -11.00
N LEU A 86 23.65 -11.74 -12.17
CA LEU A 86 23.09 -13.01 -12.64
C LEU A 86 24.17 -14.09 -12.77
N GLU A 87 25.34 -13.72 -13.30
CA GLU A 87 26.50 -14.61 -13.40
C GLU A 87 27.08 -14.98 -12.02
N PHE A 88 27.13 -14.03 -11.08
CA PHE A 88 27.56 -14.30 -9.71
C PHE A 88 26.65 -15.32 -9.00
N VAL A 89 25.33 -15.19 -9.16
CA VAL A 89 24.35 -16.14 -8.60
C VAL A 89 24.47 -17.52 -9.25
N ALA A 90 24.74 -17.57 -10.56
CA ALA A 90 24.99 -18.84 -11.25
C ALA A 90 26.25 -19.55 -10.73
N GLN A 91 27.27 -18.79 -10.32
CA GLN A 91 28.50 -19.33 -9.73
C GLN A 91 28.34 -19.71 -8.24
N ASN A 92 27.41 -19.07 -7.53
CA ASN A 92 27.16 -19.27 -6.09
C ASN A 92 25.70 -19.63 -5.81
N PRO A 93 25.24 -20.85 -6.18
CA PRO A 93 23.82 -21.22 -6.11
C PRO A 93 23.27 -21.32 -4.68
N ASN A 94 24.16 -21.39 -3.68
CA ASN A 94 23.77 -21.44 -2.25
C ASN A 94 23.60 -20.05 -1.62
N ASP A 95 23.90 -18.99 -2.36
CA ASP A 95 23.79 -17.62 -1.87
C ASP A 95 22.56 -16.95 -2.50
N CYS A 96 21.47 -16.88 -1.73
CA CYS A 96 20.25 -16.19 -2.14
C CYS A 96 20.35 -14.70 -1.82
N ILE A 97 21.02 -13.93 -2.69
CA ILE A 97 21.22 -12.49 -2.50
C ILE A 97 20.36 -11.69 -3.49
N PHE A 98 19.42 -10.92 -2.95
CA PHE A 98 18.57 -10.02 -3.73
C PHE A 98 19.29 -8.69 -4.01
N VAL A 99 19.97 -8.62 -5.17
CA VAL A 99 20.63 -7.38 -5.65
C VAL A 99 19.84 -6.85 -6.84
N VAL A 100 19.46 -5.58 -6.75
CA VAL A 100 18.66 -4.88 -7.75
C VAL A 100 19.42 -3.73 -8.38
N ASN A 101 19.07 -3.44 -9.64
CA ASN A 101 19.55 -2.26 -10.35
C ASN A 101 19.08 -0.98 -9.64
N LYS A 102 19.95 0.03 -9.58
CA LYS A 102 19.62 1.35 -9.00
C LYS A 102 18.33 1.98 -9.57
N PRO A 103 18.10 2.02 -10.90
CA PRO A 103 16.84 2.56 -11.44
C PRO A 103 15.62 1.73 -11.03
N TYR A 104 15.73 0.40 -11.05
CA TYR A 104 14.65 -0.50 -10.65
C TYR A 104 14.29 -0.32 -9.17
N CYS A 105 15.30 -0.24 -8.29
CA CYS A 105 15.14 0.00 -6.86
C CYS A 105 14.35 1.28 -6.59
N ILE A 106 14.69 2.39 -7.27
CA ILE A 106 14.01 3.68 -7.08
C ILE A 106 12.56 3.62 -7.55
N ILE A 107 12.31 3.09 -8.76
CA ILE A 107 10.97 3.01 -9.34
C ILE A 107 10.08 2.08 -8.50
N SER A 108 10.57 0.88 -8.19
CA SER A 108 9.85 -0.12 -7.40
C SER A 108 9.54 0.40 -6.00
N SER A 109 10.53 0.96 -5.29
CA SER A 109 10.30 1.55 -3.95
C SER A 109 9.31 2.72 -4.00
N SER A 110 9.34 3.54 -5.05
CA SER A 110 8.42 4.68 -5.19
C SER A 110 6.97 4.24 -5.33
N ILE A 111 6.73 3.25 -6.19
CA ILE A 111 5.37 2.75 -6.45
C ILE A 111 4.86 1.90 -5.30
N SER A 112 5.71 1.02 -4.76
CA SER A 112 5.30 0.09 -3.71
C SER A 112 5.18 0.75 -2.34
N PHE A 113 6.00 1.77 -2.03
CA PHE A 113 6.05 2.34 -0.68
C PHE A 113 5.70 3.82 -0.64
N TRP A 114 6.45 4.67 -1.35
CA TRP A 114 6.36 6.12 -1.18
C TRP A 114 5.00 6.70 -1.60
N ILE A 115 4.47 6.27 -2.75
CA ILE A 115 3.16 6.74 -3.23
C ILE A 115 2.03 6.30 -2.28
N PRO A 116 1.87 5.00 -1.94
CA PRO A 116 0.86 4.55 -0.98
C PRO A 116 0.98 5.22 0.39
N CYS A 117 2.20 5.32 0.95
CA CYS A 117 2.43 5.99 2.24
C CYS A 117 1.99 7.46 2.20
N THR A 118 2.34 8.18 1.14
CA THR A 118 1.99 9.60 1.01
C THR A 118 0.47 9.77 0.98
N ILE A 119 -0.24 8.97 0.18
CA ILE A 119 -1.71 9.00 0.12
C ILE A 119 -2.29 8.71 1.50
N MET A 120 -1.82 7.65 2.18
CA MET A 120 -2.27 7.29 3.52
C MET A 120 -2.08 8.43 4.52
N ILE A 121 -0.92 9.08 4.54
CA ILE A 121 -0.67 10.20 5.46
C ILE A 121 -1.67 11.33 5.22
N PHE A 122 -1.89 11.73 3.97
CA PHE A 122 -2.83 12.80 3.65
C PHE A 122 -4.27 12.46 4.02
N THR A 123 -4.75 11.25 3.69
CA THR A 123 -6.11 10.82 4.01
C THR A 123 -6.31 10.71 5.51
N TYR A 124 -5.36 10.12 6.26
CA TYR A 124 -5.44 10.01 7.71
C TYR A 124 -5.43 11.37 8.41
N LEU A 125 -4.58 12.32 7.97
CA LEU A 125 -4.57 13.67 8.54
C LEU A 125 -5.90 14.39 8.30
N ALA A 126 -6.51 14.22 7.12
CA ALA A 126 -7.81 14.81 6.83
C ALA A 126 -8.93 14.17 7.67
N ILE A 127 -8.90 12.84 7.83
CA ILE A 127 -9.83 12.11 8.70
C ILE A 127 -9.71 12.63 10.14
N PHE A 128 -8.49 12.75 10.67
CA PHE A 128 -8.26 13.23 12.03
C PHE A 128 -8.79 14.66 12.25
N ARG A 129 -8.55 15.55 11.27
CA ARG A 129 -9.08 16.92 11.31
C ARG A 129 -10.60 16.96 11.32
N GLU A 130 -11.25 16.14 10.50
CA GLU A 130 -12.71 16.08 10.45
C GLU A 130 -13.33 15.45 11.69
N ALA A 131 -12.71 14.40 12.24
CA ALA A 131 -13.15 13.80 13.50
C ALA A 131 -13.14 14.84 14.64
N ASN A 132 -12.05 15.60 14.78
CA ASN A 132 -11.97 16.67 15.79
C ASN A 132 -12.98 17.80 15.54
N ARG A 133 -13.30 18.08 14.27
CA ARG A 133 -14.33 19.08 13.93
C ARG A 133 -15.73 18.59 14.34
N GLN A 134 -16.04 17.33 14.05
CA GLN A 134 -17.31 16.71 14.41
C GLN A 134 -17.50 16.69 15.92
N GLU A 135 -16.48 16.33 16.70
CA GLU A 135 -16.53 16.34 18.16
C GLU A 135 -16.88 17.73 18.72
N LYS A 136 -16.18 18.78 18.26
CA LYS A 136 -16.46 20.17 18.69
C LYS A 136 -17.88 20.62 18.32
N GLN A 137 -18.37 20.24 17.14
CA GLN A 137 -19.74 20.56 16.72
C GLN A 137 -20.78 19.81 17.56
N MET A 138 -20.52 18.56 17.93
CA MET A 138 -21.39 17.78 18.81
C MET A 138 -21.46 18.42 20.20
N ALA A 139 -20.32 18.80 20.79
CA ALA A 139 -20.27 19.47 22.09
C ALA A 139 -21.08 20.79 22.09
N ALA A 140 -20.90 21.65 21.09
CA ALA A 140 -21.63 22.92 20.99
C ALA A 140 -23.15 22.74 20.78
N ARG A 141 -23.57 21.69 20.04
CA ARG A 141 -24.99 21.35 19.87
C ARG A 141 -25.63 20.87 21.18
N VAL A 142 -24.91 20.06 21.95
CA VAL A 142 -25.36 19.59 23.27
C VAL A 142 -25.53 20.77 24.22
N GLU A 143 -24.55 21.67 24.28
CA GLU A 143 -24.64 22.89 25.10
C GLU A 143 -25.85 23.76 24.71
N SER A 144 -26.03 24.01 23.41
CA SER A 144 -27.19 24.76 22.89
C SER A 144 -28.52 24.09 23.25
N THR A 145 -28.59 22.76 23.19
CA THR A 145 -29.79 22.00 23.54
C THR A 145 -30.09 22.06 25.04
N MET A 146 -29.06 21.97 25.90
CA MET A 146 -29.21 22.11 27.34
C MET A 146 -29.71 23.50 27.75
N ILE A 147 -29.21 24.57 27.11
CA ILE A 147 -29.68 25.95 27.35
C ILE A 147 -31.16 26.10 26.97
N MET A 148 -31.59 25.49 25.86
CA MET A 148 -32.99 25.52 25.42
C MET A 148 -33.92 24.81 26.42
N ILE A 149 -33.48 23.69 26.98
CA ILE A 149 -34.25 22.95 28.00
C ILE A 149 -34.33 23.74 29.32
N SER A 150 -33.25 24.39 29.74
CA SER A 150 -33.21 25.19 30.99
C SER A 150 -34.12 26.43 30.97
N LYS A 151 -34.52 26.90 29.77
CA LYS A 151 -35.43 28.04 29.62
C LYS A 151 -36.92 27.68 29.69
N TYR A 152 -37.27 26.40 29.72
CA TYR A 152 -38.64 25.89 29.90
C TYR A 152 -38.86 25.45 31.34
#